data_AF-A0AAE4C408-F1
#
_entry.id   AF-A0AAE4C408-F1
#
_cell.length_a   1.000
_cell.length_b   1.000
_cell.length_c   1.000
_cell.angle_alpha   90.00
_cell.angle_beta   90.00
_cell.angle_gamma   90.00
#
_symmetry.space_group_name_H-M   'P 1'
#
loop_
_entity.id
_entity.type
_entity.pdbx_description
1 polymer ?
#
loop_
_entity_poly.entity_id
_entity_poly.type
_entity_poly.pdbx_seq_one_letter_code
_entity_poly.pdbx_strand_id
1 'polypeptide(L)'
;MSDISIIDEELAWMILVVLLSAGVFFLIFLYHVVCGYLKSNREKIKFKDTRSYGYVLGGTAVMGFEFFCLLFLGIKNESIENVVVGIFSVVLFFSPVIIWLFGSYYNTSKKL
;
A
#
# COMPACT_ATOMS: atom_id res chain seq x y z
N MET A 1 -29.25 12.18 -27.41
CA MET A 1 -27.85 12.40 -27.85
C MET A 1 -27.04 12.31 -26.58
N SER A 2 -26.09 11.37 -26.53
CA SER A 2 -25.47 10.87 -25.30
C SER A 2 -24.65 11.93 -24.57
N ASP A 3 -25.03 12.25 -23.33
CA ASP A 3 -24.21 12.99 -22.39
C ASP A 3 -22.99 12.14 -22.02
N ILE A 4 -21.93 12.23 -22.82
CA ILE A 4 -20.62 11.71 -22.47
C ILE A 4 -20.09 12.67 -21.41
N SER A 5 -20.14 12.28 -20.13
CA SER A 5 -19.46 13.03 -19.07
C SER A 5 -17.97 12.99 -19.39
N ILE A 6 -17.44 14.11 -19.89
CA ILE A 6 -16.00 14.32 -19.98
C ILE A 6 -15.49 14.22 -18.55
N ILE A 7 -14.71 13.18 -18.26
CA ILE A 7 -13.93 13.12 -17.04
C ILE A 7 -13.11 14.41 -17.01
N ASP A 8 -13.33 15.23 -15.98
CA ASP A 8 -12.60 16.47 -15.78
C ASP A 8 -11.08 16.17 -15.82
N GLU A 9 -10.30 17.02 -16.46
CA GLU A 9 -8.86 16.83 -16.62
C GLU A 9 -8.18 16.65 -15.26
N GLU A 10 -8.64 17.41 -14.25
CA GLU A 10 -8.18 17.30 -12.86
C GLU A 10 -8.46 15.91 -12.26
N LEU A 11 -9.65 15.35 -12.52
CA LEU A 11 -10.02 14.02 -12.07
C LEU A 11 -9.18 12.94 -12.75
N ALA A 12 -8.87 13.09 -14.05
CA ALA A 12 -8.00 12.18 -14.79
C ALA A 12 -6.56 12.18 -14.24
N TRP A 13 -6.00 13.36 -13.93
CA TRP A 13 -4.70 13.49 -13.30
C TRP A 13 -4.67 12.85 -11.90
N MET A 14 -5.70 13.06 -11.08
CA MET A 14 -5.80 12.41 -9.77
C MET A 14 -5.82 10.88 -9.88
N ILE A 15 -6.61 10.32 -10.79
CA ILE A 15 -6.66 8.86 -11.02
C ILE A 15 -5.29 8.34 -11.43
N LEU A 16 -4.60 9.04 -12.35
CA LEU A 16 -3.26 8.65 -12.80
C LEU A 16 -2.25 8.63 -11.64
N VAL A 17 -2.22 9.68 -10.82
CA VAL A 17 -1.31 9.78 -9.66
C VAL A 17 -1.57 8.67 -8.65
N VAL A 18 -2.85 8.38 -8.36
CA VAL A 18 -3.24 7.30 -7.45
C VAL A 18 -2.79 5.94 -7.98
N LEU A 19 -3.02 5.66 -9.27
CA LEU A 19 -2.59 4.39 -9.89
C LEU A 19 -1.07 4.24 -9.91
N LEU A 20 -0.33 5.31 -10.21
CA LEU A 20 1.13 5.32 -10.16
C LEU A 20 1.63 5.07 -8.73
N SER A 21 1.01 5.70 -7.72
CA SER A 21 1.35 5.47 -6.31
C SER A 21 1.13 4.01 -5.91
N ALA A 22 -0.03 3.43 -6.29
CA ALA A 22 -0.34 2.02 -6.05
C ALA A 22 0.68 1.08 -6.73
N GLY A 23 1.07 1.39 -7.97
CA GLY A 23 2.08 0.63 -8.70
C GLY A 23 3.46 0.67 -8.03
N VAL A 24 3.92 1.87 -7.64
CA VAL A 24 5.19 2.04 -6.92
C VAL A 24 5.17 1.30 -5.59
N PHE A 25 4.08 1.42 -4.84
CA PHE A 25 3.85 0.68 -3.60
C PHE A 25 3.98 -0.83 -3.79
N PHE A 26 3.30 -1.39 -4.79
CA PHE A 26 3.33 -2.81 -5.09
C PHE A 26 4.74 -3.30 -5.43
N LEU A 27 5.50 -2.51 -6.20
CA LEU A 27 6.88 -2.83 -6.55
C LEU A 27 7.81 -2.82 -5.33
N ILE A 28 7.66 -1.86 -4.40
CA ILE A 28 8.42 -1.81 -3.15
C ILE A 28 8.13 -3.05 -2.30
N PHE A 29 6.85 -3.40 -2.16
CA PHE A 29 6.45 -4.59 -1.42
C PHE A 29 7.05 -5.86 -2.04
N LEU A 30 6.89 -6.04 -3.35
CA LEU A 30 7.39 -7.21 -4.07
C LEU A 30 8.91 -7.32 -3.97
N TYR A 31 9.63 -6.20 -4.10
CA TYR A 31 11.07 -6.13 -3.90
C TYR A 31 11.48 -6.72 -2.54
N HIS A 32 10.82 -6.29 -1.46
CA HIS A 32 11.13 -6.80 -0.12
C HIS A 32 10.75 -8.27 0.08
N VAL A 33 9.65 -8.75 -0.51
CA VAL A 33 9.30 -10.17 -0.51
C VAL A 33 10.40 -11.00 -1.16
N VAL A 34 10.83 -10.62 -2.37
CA VAL A 34 11.87 -11.34 -3.13
C VAL A 34 13.21 -11.28 -2.39
N CYS A 35 13.65 -10.10 -1.94
CA CYS A 35 14.91 -9.94 -1.22
C CYS A 35 14.94 -10.72 0.09
N GLY A 36 13.84 -10.70 0.85
CA GLY A 36 13.70 -11.50 2.07
C GLY A 36 13.81 -13.00 1.77
N TYR A 37 13.14 -13.47 0.72
CA TYR A 37 13.11 -14.89 0.36
C TYR A 37 14.48 -15.40 -0.11
N LEU A 38 15.14 -14.63 -0.97
CA LEU A 38 16.50 -14.94 -1.43
C LEU A 38 17.48 -14.97 -0.25
N LYS A 39 17.40 -13.99 0.66
CA LYS A 39 18.27 -13.94 1.84
C LYS A 39 18.01 -15.10 2.80
N SER A 40 16.75 -15.41 3.10
CA SER A 40 16.40 -16.52 3.99
C SER A 40 16.90 -17.86 3.47
N ASN A 41 16.78 -18.10 2.16
CA ASN A 41 17.26 -19.34 1.55
C ASN A 41 18.79 -19.40 1.49
N ARG A 42 19.47 -18.29 1.15
CA ARG A 42 20.93 -18.23 1.07
C ARG A 42 21.59 -18.44 2.42
N GLU A 43 21.08 -17.80 3.46
CA GLU A 43 21.66 -17.83 4.80
C GLU A 43 21.04 -18.92 5.70
N LYS A 44 20.04 -19.65 5.20
CA LYS A 44 19.26 -20.66 5.94
C LYS A 44 18.66 -20.12 7.26
N ILE A 45 18.33 -18.83 7.28
CA ILE A 45 17.63 -18.17 8.39
C ILE A 45 16.12 -18.14 8.13
N LYS A 46 15.31 -17.88 9.15
CA LYS A 46 13.87 -17.71 8.92
C LYS A 46 13.63 -16.38 8.21
N PHE A 47 12.63 -16.34 7.33
CA PHE A 47 12.25 -15.11 6.61
C PHE A 47 12.00 -13.93 7.54
N LYS A 48 11.41 -14.18 8.72
CA LYS A 48 11.18 -13.17 9.76
C LYS A 48 12.45 -12.55 10.35
N ASP A 49 13.58 -13.24 10.24
CA ASP A 49 14.87 -12.75 10.75
C ASP A 49 15.60 -11.92 9.68
N THR A 50 14.99 -11.68 8.51
CA THR A 50 15.54 -10.81 7.47
C THR A 50 15.12 -9.36 7.68
N ARG A 51 15.97 -8.42 7.27
CA ARG A 51 15.65 -6.98 7.27
C ARG A 51 14.42 -6.62 6.44
N SER A 52 14.06 -7.45 5.46
CA SER A 52 12.93 -7.20 4.58
C SER A 52 11.59 -7.52 5.24
N TYR A 53 11.57 -8.36 6.28
CA TYR A 53 10.32 -8.78 6.91
C TYR A 53 9.49 -7.63 7.46
N GLY A 54 10.11 -6.64 8.09
CA GLY A 54 9.41 -5.46 8.62
C GLY A 54 8.70 -4.66 7.52
N TYR A 55 9.35 -4.50 6.37
CA TYR A 55 8.76 -3.82 5.22
C TYR A 55 7.59 -4.62 4.62
N VAL A 56 7.70 -5.95 4.59
CA VAL A 56 6.60 -6.84 4.18
C VAL A 56 5.41 -6.75 5.14
N LEU A 57 5.65 -6.69 6.45
CA LEU A 57 4.59 -6.45 7.43
C LEU A 57 3.89 -5.10 7.19
N GLY A 58 4.66 -4.04 6.95
CA GLY A 58 4.11 -2.72 6.62
C GLY A 58 3.26 -2.74 5.36
N GLY A 59 3.75 -3.38 4.29
CA GLY A 59 2.99 -3.50 3.04
C GLY A 59 1.73 -4.33 3.20
N THR A 60 1.78 -5.41 3.99
CA THR A 60 0.59 -6.23 4.30
C THR A 60 -0.45 -5.44 5.09
N ALA A 61 -0.01 -4.61 6.05
CA ALA A 61 -0.91 -3.75 6.82
C ALA A 61 -1.60 -2.70 5.93
N VAL A 62 -0.85 -2.08 5.01
CA VAL A 62 -1.40 -1.15 4.02
C VAL A 62 -2.42 -1.84 3.11
N MET A 63 -2.07 -2.96 2.48
CA MET A 63 -2.99 -3.71 1.61
C MET A 63 -4.25 -4.15 2.36
N GLY A 64 -4.10 -4.61 3.61
CA GLY A 64 -5.22 -4.99 4.45
C GLY A 64 -6.16 -3.81 4.73
N PHE A 65 -5.59 -2.64 5.04
CA PHE A 65 -6.35 -1.42 5.23
C PHE A 65 -7.08 -0.97 3.96
N GLU A 66 -6.40 -0.96 2.82
CA GLU A 66 -6.97 -0.65 1.50
C GLU A 66 -8.14 -1.58 1.17
N PHE A 67 -8.00 -2.88 1.45
CA PHE A 67 -9.08 -3.86 1.29
C PHE A 67 -10.29 -3.51 2.17
N PHE A 68 -10.09 -3.13 3.43
CA PHE A 68 -11.20 -2.68 4.29
C PHE A 68 -11.88 -1.43 3.75
N CYS A 69 -11.12 -0.44 3.26
CA CYS A 69 -11.71 0.74 2.61
C CYS A 69 -12.59 0.35 1.43
N LEU A 70 -12.13 -0.54 0.55
CA LEU A 70 -12.92 -1.02 -0.59
C LEU A 70 -14.20 -1.76 -0.15
N LEU A 71 -14.15 -2.52 0.95
CA LEU A 71 -15.35 -3.16 1.53
C LEU A 71 -16.37 -2.13 2.01
N PHE A 72 -15.92 -1.05 2.68
CA PHE A 72 -16.81 0.00 3.17
C PHE A 72 -17.42 0.83 2.03
N LEU A 73 -16.70 1.04 0.91
CA LEU A 73 -17.27 1.67 -0.30
C LEU A 73 -18.41 0.85 -0.91
N GLY A 74 -18.43 -0.46 -0.69
CA GLY A 74 -19.55 -1.32 -1.12
C GLY A 74 -20.86 -1.03 -0.37
N ILE A 75 -20.81 -0.32 0.76
CA ILE A 75 -21.99 0.10 1.52
C ILE A 75 -22.50 1.40 0.89
N LYS A 76 -23.64 1.33 0.18
CA LYS A 76 -24.26 2.48 -0.52
C LYS A 76 -24.79 3.55 0.44
N ASN A 77 -23.87 4.31 1.04
CA ASN A 77 -24.14 5.45 1.91
C ASN A 77 -23.18 6.57 1.53
N GLU A 78 -23.70 7.64 0.93
CA GLU A 78 -22.90 8.75 0.37
C GLU A 78 -21.99 9.43 1.41
N SER A 79 -22.41 9.49 2.68
CA SER A 79 -21.58 10.06 3.75
C SER A 79 -20.40 9.16 4.10
N ILE A 80 -20.57 7.84 4.04
CA ILE A 80 -19.51 6.86 4.29
C ILE A 80 -18.56 6.83 3.10
N GLU A 81 -19.10 6.88 1.89
CA GLU A 81 -18.36 6.84 0.64
C GLU A 81 -17.30 7.97 0.57
N ASN A 82 -17.72 9.23 0.77
CA ASN A 82 -16.81 10.37 0.70
C ASN A 82 -15.67 10.29 1.73
N VAL A 83 -15.99 9.88 2.97
CA VAL A 83 -14.99 9.72 4.04
C VAL A 83 -14.00 8.62 3.70
N VAL A 84 -14.50 7.48 3.22
CA VAL A 84 -13.67 6.31 2.90
C VAL A 84 -12.78 6.58 1.69
N VAL A 85 -13.28 7.25 0.64
CA VAL A 85 -12.46 7.65 -0.52
C VAL A 85 -11.33 8.59 -0.10
N GLY A 86 -11.62 9.57 0.75
CA GLY A 86 -10.60 10.51 1.27
C GLY A 86 -9.51 9.78 2.06
N ILE A 87 -9.90 8.91 3.00
CA ILE A 87 -8.97 8.11 3.80
C ILE A 87 -8.13 7.17 2.92
N PHE A 88 -8.78 6.48 1.97
CA PHE A 88 -8.11 5.58 1.02
C PHE A 88 -7.03 6.30 0.22
N SER A 89 -7.36 7.49 -0.30
CA SER A 89 -6.43 8.29 -1.10
C SER A 89 -5.21 8.76 -0.29
N VAL A 90 -5.43 9.21 0.95
CA VAL A 90 -4.35 9.61 1.86
C VAL A 90 -3.44 8.43 2.17
N VAL A 91 -4.01 7.26 2.50
CA VAL A 91 -3.21 6.07 2.82
C VAL A 91 -2.41 5.60 1.60
N LEU A 92 -3.00 5.58 0.41
CA LEU A 92 -2.30 5.25 -0.83
C LEU A 92 -1.11 6.17 -1.11
N PHE A 93 -1.25 7.47 -0.85
CA PHE A 93 -0.18 8.44 -1.02
C PHE A 93 0.95 8.24 0.00
N PHE A 94 0.61 7.99 1.27
CA PHE A 94 1.58 7.79 2.35
C PHE A 94 2.08 6.35 2.49
N SER A 95 1.61 5.41 1.66
CA SER A 95 1.95 4.00 1.74
C SER A 95 3.45 3.71 1.76
N PRO A 96 4.29 4.35 0.92
CA PRO A 96 5.75 4.17 0.99
C PRO A 96 6.34 4.57 2.35
N VAL A 97 5.83 5.66 2.96
CA VAL A 97 6.26 6.14 4.27
C VAL A 97 5.84 5.17 5.37
N ILE A 98 4.61 4.67 5.33
CA ILE A 98 4.10 3.68 6.29
C ILE A 98 4.95 2.41 6.23
N ILE A 99 5.21 1.87 5.04
CA ILE A 99 6.08 0.71 4.87
C ILE A 99 7.47 0.97 5.45
N TRP A 100 8.06 2.13 5.15
CA TRP A 100 9.37 2.49 5.65
C TRP A 100 9.41 2.57 7.18
N LEU A 101 8.38 3.12 7.82
CA LEU A 101 8.26 3.18 9.28
C LEU A 101 8.19 1.77 9.88
N PHE A 102 7.35 0.89 9.33
CA PHE A 102 7.24 -0.50 9.77
C PHE A 102 8.56 -1.26 9.62
N GLY A 103 9.22 -1.13 8.47
CA GLY A 103 10.52 -1.75 8.21
C GLY A 103 11.61 -1.26 9.16
N SER A 104 11.72 0.06 9.31
CA SER A 104 12.73 0.68 10.18
C SER A 104 12.51 0.34 11.65
N TYR A 105 11.26 0.40 12.11
CA TYR A 105 10.90 0.01 13.47
C TYR A 105 11.23 -1.46 13.74
N TYR A 106 10.79 -2.37 12.86
CA TYR A 106 11.07 -3.80 12.99
C TYR A 106 12.57 -4.11 13.08
N ASN A 107 13.36 -3.53 12.17
CA ASN A 107 14.81 -3.74 12.12
C ASN A 107 15.49 -3.19 13.38
N THR A 108 15.06 -2.02 13.85
CA THR A 108 15.56 -1.42 15.10
C THR A 108 15.24 -2.30 16.30
N SER A 109 13.99 -2.75 16.44
CA SER A 109 13.57 -3.63 17.56
C SER A 109 14.27 -4.98 17.55
N LYS A 110 14.63 -5.50 16.38
CA LYS A 110 15.33 -6.78 16.22
C LYS A 110 16.85 -6.66 16.17
N LYS A 111 17.41 -5.43 16.15
CA LYS A 111 18.84 -5.15 15.98
C LYS A 111 19.41 -5.79 14.70
N LEU A 112 18.66 -5.73 13.60
CA LEU A 112 18.98 -6.34 12.31
C LEU A 112 19.76 -5.42 11.38
#